data_AF-A0A917RGF3-F1
#
_entry.id   AF-A0A917RGF3-F1
#
_cell.length_a   1.000
_cell.length_b   1.000
_cell.length_c   1.000
_cell.angle_alpha   90.00
_cell.angle_beta   90.00
_cell.angle_gamma   90.00
#
_symmetry.space_group_name_H-M   'P 1'
#
loop_
_entity.id
_entity.type
_entity.pdbx_description
1 polymer ?
#
loop_
_entity_poly.entity_id
_entity_poly.type
_entity_poly.pdbx_seq_one_letter_code
_entity_poly.pdbx_strand_id
1 'polypeptide(L)'
;MTTIRNPAVAAEVIAVQPGPPLTGTVSVDGSKNAALPMLASAAALRRPVRLRSLPASTDVQVMLALLQHAGWHVAQPVGEPQSAVLRPSPPAPKP
;
A
#
# COMPACT_ATOMS: atom_id res chain seq x y z
N MET A 1 28.92 -12.62 -30.01
CA MET A 1 29.53 -11.56 -29.20
C MET A 1 28.67 -10.31 -29.40
N THR A 2 27.60 -10.19 -28.62
CA THR A 2 26.56 -9.16 -28.82
C THR A 2 26.69 -8.14 -27.71
N THR A 3 27.31 -7.00 -28.03
CA THR A 3 27.50 -5.88 -27.09
C THR A 3 26.15 -5.21 -26.83
N ILE A 4 25.61 -5.36 -25.62
CA ILE A 4 24.47 -4.58 -25.14
C ILE A 4 24.98 -3.15 -24.91
N ARG A 5 24.66 -2.22 -25.81
CA ARG A 5 24.87 -0.79 -25.56
C ARG A 5 23.84 -0.31 -24.54
N ASN A 6 24.33 0.08 -23.37
CA ASN A 6 23.55 0.74 -22.32
C ASN A 6 23.33 2.21 -22.73
N PRO A 7 22.09 2.71 -22.91
CA PRO A 7 21.89 4.13 -23.10
C PRO A 7 22.16 4.86 -21.78
N ALA A 8 22.94 5.95 -21.86
CA ALA A 8 23.18 6.83 -20.73
C ALA A 8 21.89 7.59 -20.37
N VAL A 9 21.04 6.95 -19.57
CA VAL A 9 19.94 7.60 -18.86
C VAL A 9 20.28 7.53 -17.37
N ALA A 10 20.22 8.66 -16.67
CA ALA A 10 20.34 8.75 -15.22
C ALA A 10 19.09 8.18 -14.50
N ALA A 11 18.60 7.03 -14.96
CA ALA A 11 17.49 6.30 -14.36
C ALA A 11 18.05 5.08 -13.63
N GLU A 12 17.40 4.70 -12.54
CA GLU A 12 17.69 3.43 -11.88
C GLU A 12 17.33 2.28 -12.84
N VAL A 13 18.32 1.47 -13.20
CA VAL A 13 18.15 0.36 -14.15
C VAL A 13 18.37 -0.96 -13.42
N ILE A 14 17.41 -1.88 -13.60
CA ILE A 14 17.58 -3.28 -13.20
C ILE A 14 18.00 -4.08 -14.45
N ALA A 15 19.23 -4.62 -14.42
CA ALA A 15 19.72 -5.50 -15.47
C ALA A 15 19.33 -6.95 -15.16
N VAL A 16 18.41 -7.53 -15.94
CA VAL A 16 17.96 -8.92 -15.81
C VAL A 16 18.75 -9.80 -16.76
N GLN A 17 19.32 -10.89 -16.26
CA GLN A 17 20.05 -11.87 -17.07
C GLN A 17 19.21 -13.14 -17.29
N PRO A 18 19.33 -13.79 -18.46
CA PRO A 18 18.68 -15.08 -18.70
C PRO A 18 19.21 -16.15 -17.73
N GLY A 19 18.34 -17.07 -17.31
CA GLY A 19 18.68 -18.15 -16.39
C GLY A 19 17.70 -19.34 -16.50
N PRO A 20 17.93 -20.41 -15.74
CA PRO A 20 16.99 -21.55 -15.68
C PRO A 20 15.63 -21.13 -15.10
N PRO A 21 14.55 -21.89 -15.36
CA PRO A 21 13.21 -21.57 -14.84
C PRO A 21 13.19 -21.41 -13.31
N LEU A 22 12.48 -20.38 -12.84
CA LEU A 22 12.25 -20.20 -11.40
C LEU A 22 11.35 -21.31 -10.87
N THR A 23 11.74 -21.93 -9.75
CA THR A 23 11.00 -23.00 -9.08
C THR A 23 10.89 -22.70 -7.59
N GLY A 24 9.68 -22.79 -7.04
CA GLY A 24 9.39 -22.48 -5.64
C GLY A 24 7.98 -21.95 -5.44
N THR A 25 7.70 -21.46 -4.22
CA THR A 25 6.44 -20.83 -3.86
C THR A 25 6.70 -19.43 -3.34
N VAL A 26 5.88 -18.47 -3.76
CA VAL A 26 5.91 -17.10 -3.26
C VAL A 26 4.54 -16.77 -2.65
N SER A 27 4.56 -16.04 -1.54
CA SER A 27 3.33 -15.46 -0.99
C SER A 27 3.09 -14.11 -1.67
N VAL A 28 1.88 -13.90 -2.18
CA VAL A 28 1.51 -12.65 -2.85
C VAL A 28 0.73 -11.79 -1.86
N ASP A 29 1.11 -10.53 -1.77
CA ASP A 29 0.38 -9.52 -1.01
C ASP A 29 -1.03 -9.27 -1.59
N GLY A 30 -1.88 -8.57 -0.84
CA GLY A 30 -3.17 -8.13 -1.37
C GLY A 30 -3.03 -7.16 -2.55
N SER A 31 -4.11 -7.00 -3.31
CA SER A 31 -4.11 -6.13 -4.50
C SER A 31 -4.19 -4.65 -4.13
N LYS A 32 -3.23 -3.83 -4.60
CA LYS A 32 -3.29 -2.35 -4.52
C LYS A 32 -4.59 -1.81 -5.14
N ASN A 33 -4.96 -2.36 -6.30
CA ASN A 33 -6.14 -1.92 -7.05
C ASN A 33 -7.45 -2.24 -6.33
N ALA A 34 -7.43 -3.19 -5.40
CA ALA A 34 -8.56 -3.45 -4.50
C ALA A 34 -8.44 -2.63 -3.19
N ALA A 35 -7.23 -2.48 -2.65
CA ALA A 35 -6.97 -1.80 -1.37
C ALA A 35 -7.35 -0.31 -1.40
N LEU A 36 -6.95 0.42 -2.42
CA LEU A 36 -7.21 1.87 -2.53
C LEU A 36 -8.71 2.22 -2.55
N PRO A 37 -9.56 1.61 -3.41
CA PRO A 37 -11.00 1.89 -3.36
C PRO A 37 -11.64 1.42 -2.05
N MET A 38 -11.19 0.29 -1.46
CA MET A 38 -11.69 -0.14 -0.16
C MET A 38 -11.38 0.86 0.96
N LEU A 39 -10.19 1.47 0.95
CA LEU A 39 -9.82 2.54 1.88
C LEU A 39 -10.72 3.77 1.72
N ALA A 40 -10.98 4.18 0.47
CA ALA A 40 -11.88 5.28 0.17
C ALA A 40 -13.33 4.97 0.61
N SER A 41 -13.83 3.76 0.34
CA SER A 41 -15.16 3.32 0.77
C SER A 41 -15.28 3.25 2.28
N ALA A 42 -14.25 2.76 2.98
CA ALA A 42 -14.19 2.73 4.43
C ALA A 42 -14.32 4.15 5.01
N ALA A 43 -13.65 5.13 4.40
CA ALA A 43 -13.79 6.53 4.76
C ALA A 43 -15.22 7.06 4.48
N ALA A 44 -15.81 6.74 3.33
CA ALA A 44 -17.16 7.19 3.00
C ALA A 44 -18.24 6.71 4.00
N LEU A 45 -18.05 5.55 4.62
CA LEU A 45 -19.01 4.96 5.56
C LEU A 45 -19.09 5.66 6.93
N ARG A 46 -18.12 6.53 7.29
CA ARG A 46 -18.08 7.24 8.59
C ARG A 46 -18.29 6.35 9.82
N ARG A 47 -17.80 5.11 9.77
CA ARG A 47 -17.81 4.15 10.89
C ARG A 47 -16.44 3.48 11.04
N PRO A 48 -16.13 2.87 12.19
CA PRO A 48 -14.93 2.06 12.34
C PRO A 48 -14.91 0.92 11.31
N VAL A 49 -13.84 0.82 10.54
CA VAL A 49 -13.62 -0.26 9.56
C VAL A 49 -12.21 -0.82 9.75
N ARG A 50 -12.10 -2.15 9.73
CA ARG A 50 -10.83 -2.86 9.72
C ARG A 50 -10.62 -3.49 8.35
N LEU A 51 -9.55 -3.12 7.68
CA LEU A 51 -9.09 -3.73 6.45
C LEU A 51 -7.90 -4.64 6.76
N ARG A 52 -7.86 -5.80 6.13
CA ARG A 52 -6.81 -6.84 6.25
C ARG A 52 -6.21 -7.10 4.88
N SER A 53 -5.02 -7.71 4.85
CA SER A 53 -4.31 -8.05 3.62
C SER A 53 -4.04 -6.82 2.74
N LEU A 54 -3.69 -5.68 3.35
CA LEU A 54 -3.22 -4.51 2.64
C LEU A 54 -1.77 -4.74 2.17
N PRO A 55 -1.44 -4.50 0.88
CA PRO A 55 -0.08 -4.64 0.39
C PRO A 55 0.85 -3.60 1.01
N ALA A 56 2.12 -3.96 1.20
CA ALA A 56 3.18 -3.05 1.66
C ALA A 56 3.67 -2.12 0.54
N SER A 57 2.74 -1.42 -0.12
CA SER A 57 3.02 -0.52 -1.24
C SER A 57 2.98 0.94 -0.79
N THR A 58 3.86 1.77 -1.36
CA THR A 58 3.89 3.23 -1.15
C THR A 58 2.53 3.87 -1.36
N ASP A 59 1.76 3.45 -2.35
CA ASP A 59 0.43 4.02 -2.62
C ASP A 59 -0.55 3.81 -1.46
N VAL A 60 -0.53 2.63 -0.83
CA VAL A 60 -1.37 2.35 0.35
C VAL A 60 -0.94 3.21 1.52
N GLN A 61 0.37 3.36 1.75
CA GLN A 61 0.88 4.19 2.84
C GLN A 61 0.52 5.67 2.64
N VAL A 62 0.65 6.17 1.41
CA VAL A 62 0.23 7.53 1.05
C VAL A 62 -1.27 7.72 1.27
N MET A 63 -2.10 6.76 0.84
CA MET A 63 -3.55 6.84 1.04
C MET A 63 -3.93 6.86 2.53
N LEU A 64 -3.30 6.02 3.36
CA LEU A 64 -3.51 6.02 4.81
C LEU A 64 -3.11 7.37 5.44
N ALA A 65 -1.97 7.93 5.03
CA ALA A 65 -1.52 9.24 5.47
C ALA A 65 -2.50 10.35 5.04
N LEU A 66 -3.00 10.32 3.80
CA LEU A 66 -4.00 11.28 3.32
C LEU A 66 -5.29 11.22 4.15
N LEU A 67 -5.75 10.02 4.49
CA LEU A 67 -6.92 9.84 5.34
C LEU A 67 -6.67 10.40 6.76
N GLN A 68 -5.47 10.22 7.32
CA GLN A 68 -5.10 10.84 8.59
C GLN A 68 -5.20 12.37 8.53
N HIS A 69 -4.65 12.99 7.48
CA HIS A 69 -4.73 14.44 7.26
C HIS A 69 -6.18 14.92 7.03
N ALA A 70 -7.02 14.07 6.44
CA ALA A 70 -8.45 14.33 6.27
C ALA A 70 -9.29 14.11 7.55
N GLY A 71 -8.66 13.92 8.70
CA GLY A 71 -9.34 13.79 9.99
C GLY A 71 -9.75 12.37 10.36
N TRP A 72 -9.15 11.34 9.75
CA TRP A 72 -9.36 9.95 10.18
C TRP A 72 -8.30 9.52 11.18
N HIS A 73 -8.70 8.78 12.21
CA HIS A 73 -7.75 8.04 13.02
C HIS A 73 -7.42 6.72 12.33
N VAL A 74 -6.15 6.53 11.99
CA VAL A 74 -5.63 5.30 11.37
C VAL A 74 -4.70 4.62 12.37
N ALA A 75 -4.98 3.36 12.69
CA ALA A 75 -4.14 2.53 13.55
C ALA A 75 -3.78 1.22 12.85
N GLN A 76 -2.57 0.72 13.08
CA GLN A 76 -2.18 -0.63 12.69
C GLN A 76 -2.25 -1.54 13.92
N PRO A 77 -3.02 -2.65 13.89
CA PRO A 77 -3.07 -3.60 14.99
C PRO A 77 -1.70 -4.25 15.23
N VAL A 78 -1.34 -4.44 16.51
CA VAL A 78 -0.11 -5.16 16.89
C VAL A 78 -0.20 -6.61 16.41
N GLY A 79 0.84 -7.10 15.74
CA GLY A 79 0.89 -8.45 15.20
C GLY A 79 0.22 -8.64 13.84
N GLU A 80 -0.36 -7.58 13.25
CA GLU A 80 -0.97 -7.64 11.91
C GLU A 80 -0.48 -6.50 11.00
N PRO A 81 0.74 -6.61 10.45
CA PRO A 81 1.37 -5.53 9.68
C PRO A 81 0.63 -5.18 8.39
N GLN A 82 -0.19 -6.09 7.86
CA GLN A 82 -1.01 -5.90 6.66
C GLN A 82 -2.46 -5.50 7.00
N SER A 83 -2.70 -4.98 8.20
CA SER A 83 -4.03 -4.54 8.64
C SER A 83 -4.03 -3.07 9.02
N ALA A 84 -5.13 -2.38 8.72
CA ALA A 84 -5.38 -1.01 9.17
C ALA A 84 -6.80 -0.87 9.73
N VAL A 85 -6.93 -0.10 10.80
CA VAL A 85 -8.19 0.26 11.42
C VAL A 85 -8.41 1.75 11.20
N LEU A 86 -9.47 2.08 10.47
CA LEU A 86 -9.91 3.44 10.19
C LEU A 86 -11.06 3.78 11.11
N ARG A 87 -10.97 4.89 11.84
CA ARG A 87 -12.04 5.42 12.68
C ARG A 87 -12.25 6.91 12.35
N PRO A 88 -13.49 7.40 12.28
CA PRO A 88 -13.74 8.83 12.21
C PRO A 88 -13.14 9.50 13.46
N SER A 89 -12.41 10.60 13.30
CA SER A 89 -12.04 11.40 14.47
C SER A 89 -13.30 12.00 15.08
N PRO A 90 -13.39 12.09 16.42
CA PRO A 90 -14.48 12.81 17.05
C PRO A 90 -14.52 14.26 16.53
N PRO A 91 -15.72 14.85 16.37
CA PRO A 91 -15.81 16.25 15.98
C PRO A 91 -15.02 17.11 16.97
N ALA A 92 -14.29 18.09 16.45
CA ALA A 92 -13.57 19.04 17.30
C ALA A 92 -14.55 19.67 18.31
N PRO A 93 -14.13 19.86 19.58
CA PRO A 93 -14.98 20.54 20.55
C PRO A 93 -15.36 21.91 20.00
N LYS A 94 -16.66 22.20 19.96
CA LYS A 94 -17.16 23.55 19.65
C LYS A 94 -16.77 24.49 20.80
N PRO A 95 -16.41 25.76 20.52
CA PRO A 95 -16.14 26.74 21.56
C PRO A 95 -17.37 26.99 22.45
#